data_AF-A0AAJ2D3U8-F1
#
_entry.id   AF-A0AAJ2D3U8-F1
#
_cell.length_a   1.000
_cell.length_b   1.000
_cell.length_c   1.000
_cell.angle_alpha   90.00
_cell.angle_beta   90.00
_cell.angle_gamma   90.00
#
_symmetry.space_group_name_H-M   'P 1'
#
loop_
_entity.id
_entity.type
_entity.pdbx_description
1 polymer ?
#
loop_
_entity_poly.entity_id
_entity_poly.type
_entity_poly.pdbx_seq_one_letter_code
_entity_poly.pdbx_strand_id
1 'polypeptide(L)' 'MGKVISVINMKGGVGKTTLTKELGYFMAKNKNKKVLFIDLDPQSNLTQSFFLNKKLRHQEDL' A
#
# COMPACT_ATOMS: atom_id res chain seq x y z
N MET A 1 -4.89 -20.88 -4.24
CA MET A 1 -5.84 -19.77 -3.98
C MET A 1 -5.23 -18.86 -2.91
N GLY A 2 -5.30 -17.53 -3.08
CA GLY A 2 -4.73 -16.57 -2.11
C GLY A 2 -5.71 -16.26 -0.96
N LYS A 3 -5.19 -15.83 0.20
CA LYS A 3 -6.03 -15.32 1.30
C LYS A 3 -6.40 -13.87 1.04
N VAL A 4 -7.70 -13.54 1.10
CA VAL A 4 -8.21 -12.17 0.94
C VAL A 4 -8.37 -11.54 2.32
N ILE A 5 -7.87 -10.33 2.50
CA ILE A 5 -7.95 -9.55 3.73
C ILE A 5 -8.44 -8.16 3.37
N SER A 6 -9.51 -7.70 4.03
CA SER A 6 -10.09 -6.36 3.84
C SER A 6 -9.90 -5.54 5.10
N VAL A 7 -9.33 -4.34 4.97
CA VAL A 7 -9.11 -3.40 6.07
C VAL A 7 -10.11 -2.26 5.95
N ILE A 8 -11.18 -2.28 6.75
CA ILE A 8 -12.31 -1.34 6.65
C ILE A 8 -12.64 -0.76 8.02
N ASN A 9 -12.95 0.55 8.03
CA ASN A 9 -13.47 1.30 9.17
C ASN A 9 -14.11 2.59 8.62
N MET A 10 -15.32 2.91 9.06
CA MET A 10 -16.09 4.07 8.60
C MET A 10 -15.55 5.42 9.12
N LYS A 11 -14.66 5.41 10.12
CA LYS A 11 -13.98 6.63 10.61
C LYS A 11 -12.74 6.94 9.76
N GLY A 12 -12.62 8.20 9.35
CA GLY A 12 -11.42 8.73 8.68
C GLY A 12 -10.21 8.83 9.62
N GLY A 13 -8.98 8.84 9.07
CA GLY A 13 -7.76 9.09 9.85
C GLY A 13 -7.32 8.01 10.83
N VAL A 14 -7.95 6.83 10.83
CA VAL A 14 -7.63 5.73 11.78
C VAL A 14 -6.50 4.79 11.30
N GLY A 15 -5.75 5.17 10.27
CA GLY A 15 -4.57 4.42 9.80
C GLY A 15 -4.83 3.22 8.89
N LYS A 16 -6.05 3.03 8.35
CA LYS A 16 -6.39 1.89 7.46
C LYS A 16 -5.42 1.72 6.28
N THR A 17 -5.16 2.79 5.54
CA THR A 17 -4.30 2.79 4.36
C THR A 17 -2.86 2.46 4.74
N THR A 18 -2.35 3.11 5.79
CA THR A 18 -1.00 2.88 6.32
C THR A 18 -0.82 1.42 6.75
N LEU A 19 -1.75 0.90 7.55
CA LEU A 19 -1.70 -0.49 8.01
C LEU A 19 -1.77 -1.47 6.84
N THR A 20 -2.63 -1.22 5.86
CA THR A 20 -2.75 -2.06 4.66
C THR A 20 -1.42 -2.12 3.92
N LYS A 21 -0.81 -0.96 3.64
CA LYS A 21 0.47 -0.86 2.92
C LYS A 21 1.60 -1.57 3.66
N GLU A 22 1.79 -1.27 4.94
CA GLU A 22 2.89 -1.84 5.73
C GLU A 22 2.72 -3.35 5.95
N LEU A 23 1.49 -3.84 6.18
CA LEU A 23 1.21 -5.26 6.30
C LEU A 23 1.55 -6.01 5.00
N GLY A 24 1.11 -5.49 3.86
CA GLY A 24 1.41 -6.10 2.56
C GLY A 24 2.90 -6.01 2.20
N TYR A 25 3.57 -4.91 2.55
CA TYR A 25 5.02 -4.77 2.37
C TYR A 25 5.80 -5.81 3.19
N PHE A 26 5.45 -5.97 4.47
CA PHE A 26 6.04 -6.99 5.34
C PHE A 26 5.79 -8.41 4.81
N MET A 27 4.56 -8.71 4.35
CA MET A 27 4.24 -10.00 3.75
C MET A 27 5.10 -10.28 2.49
N ALA A 28 5.30 -9.26 1.65
CA ALA A 28 6.11 -9.39 0.45
C ALA A 28 7.60 -9.55 0.76
N LYS A 29 8.17 -8.66 1.59
CA LYS A 29 9.62 -8.60 1.85
C LYS A 29 10.12 -9.59 2.89
N ASN A 30 9.39 -9.75 4.00
CA ASN A 30 9.86 -10.55 5.14
C ASN A 30 9.26 -11.96 5.17
N LYS A 31 8.11 -12.18 4.52
CA LYS A 31 7.45 -13.49 4.47
C LYS A 31 7.45 -14.13 3.08
N ASN A 32 8.12 -13.50 2.11
CA ASN A 32 8.28 -13.96 0.73
C ASN A 32 6.95 -14.36 0.07
N LYS A 33 5.88 -13.59 0.33
CA LYS A 33 4.54 -13.83 -0.24
C LYS A 33 4.31 -12.93 -1.46
N LYS A 34 3.58 -13.44 -2.45
CA LYS A 34 3.01 -12.60 -3.51
C LYS A 34 1.81 -11.86 -2.95
N VAL A 35 1.82 -10.53 -3.04
CA VAL A 35 0.78 -9.65 -2.49
C VAL A 35 0.18 -8.81 -3.61
N LEU A 36 -1.15 -8.76 -3.68
CA LEU A 36 -1.89 -7.86 -4.55
C LEU A 36 -2.62 -6.84 -3.66
N PHE A 37 -2.38 -5.56 -3.91
CA PHE A 37 -3.13 -4.48 -3.29
C PHE A 37 -4.32 -4.12 -4.17
N ILE A 38 -5.49 -3.94 -3.56
CA ILE A 38 -6.70 -3.46 -4.22
C ILE A 38 -7.14 -2.21 -3.46
N ASP A 39 -7.14 -1.07 -4.15
CA ASP A 39 -7.56 0.21 -3.59
C ASP A 39 -8.99 0.51 -4.05
N LEU A 40 -9.91 0.58 -3.09
CA LEU A 40 -11.32 0.89 -3.32
C LEU A 40 -11.74 2.20 -2.64
N ASP A 41 -10.79 2.96 -2.10
CA ASP A 41 -11.06 4.27 -1.52
C ASP A 41 -11.02 5.33 -2.63
N PRO A 42 -12.08 6.13 -2.85
CA PRO A 42 -12.08 7.20 -3.85
C PRO A 42 -10.90 8.19 -3.72
N GLN A 43 -10.36 8.37 -2.51
CA GLN A 43 -9.19 9.22 -2.28
C GLN A 43 -7.89 8.60 -2.82
N SER A 44 -7.89 7.31 -3.16
CA SER A 44 -6.76 6.60 -3.78
C SER A 44 -5.44 6.70 -2.99
N ASN A 45 -5.52 6.87 -1.66
CA ASN A 45 -4.35 7.12 -0.81
C ASN A 45 -3.38 5.93 -0.82
N LEU A 46 -3.89 4.69 -0.95
CA LEU A 46 -3.03 3.50 -1.03
C LEU A 46 -2.26 3.52 -2.34
N THR A 47 -2.95 3.77 -3.45
CA THR A 47 -2.35 3.91 -4.77
C THR A 47 -1.27 4.99 -4.78
N GLN A 48 -1.61 6.21 -4.36
CA GLN A 48 -0.67 7.34 -4.31
C GLN A 48 0.60 7.03 -3.51
N SER A 49 0.48 6.28 -2.41
CA SER A 49 1.64 5.92 -1.57
C SER A 49 2.71 5.09 -2.29
N PHE A 50 2.36 4.36 -3.36
CA PHE A 50 3.32 3.62 -4.18
C PHE A 50 3.98 4.47 -5.28
N PHE A 51 3.37 5.59 -5.68
CA PHE A 51 3.81 6.37 -6.84
C PHE A 51 4.40 7.75 -6.47
N LEU A 52 4.28 8.19 -5.22
CA LEU A 52 4.76 9.51 -4.79
C LEU A 52 6.29 9.71 -4.97
N ASN A 53 7.09 8.64 -4.96
CA ASN A 53 8.56 8.71 -5.08
C ASN A 53 9.10 8.75 -6.53
N LYS A 54 8.25 8.83 -7.56
CA LYS A 54 8.73 8.87 -8.95
C LYS A 54 9.44 10.18 -9.32
N LYS A 55 9.25 11.27 -8.55
CA LYS A 55 9.90 12.57 -8.77
C LYS A 55 11.34 12.65 -8.25
N LEU A 56 11.71 11.84 -7.26
CA LEU A 56 13.05 11.88 -6.64
C LEU A 56 14.07 10.99 -7.34
N ARG A 57 13.62 9.90 -7.98
CA ARG A 57 14.52 8.95 -8.66
C ARG A 57 15.13 9.46 -9.98
N HIS A 58 14.65 10.57 -10.54
CA HIS A 58 15.29 11.20 -11.71
C HIS A 58 16.39 12.21 -11.34
N GLN A 59 16.62 12.48 -10.05
CA GLN A 59 17.71 13.35 -9.59
C GLN A 59 18.90 12.58 -9.00
N GLU A 60 18.79 11.27 -8.78
CA GLU A 60 19.88 10.43 -8.26
C GLU A 60 20.64 9.68 -9.38
N ASP A 61 20.16 9.76 -10.63
CA ASP A 61 20.77 9.14 -11.82
C ASP A 61 21.43 10.19 -12.77
N LEU A 62 21.74 11.39 -12.26
CA LEU A 62 22.57 12.43 -12.92
C LEU A 62 23.78 12.76 -12.04
#